data_AF-A0A973M9A5-F1
#
_entry.id   AF-A0A973M9A5-F1
#
_cell.length_a   1.000
_cell.length_b   1.000
_cell.length_c   1.000
_cell.angle_alpha   90.00
_cell.angle_beta   90.00
_cell.angle_gamma   90.00
#
_symmetry.space_group_name_H-M   'P 1'
#
loop_
_entity.id
_entity.type
_entity.pdbx_description
1 polymer ?
#
loop_
_entity_poly.entity_id
_entity_poly.type
_entity_poly.pdbx_seq_one_letter_code
_entity_poly.pdbx_strand_id
1 'polypeptide(L)'
;MTERIRNFSIIAHIDHGKSTLADRLIQATGGLTDREMTSQVLDNMDIERERGITIKAQTVRLNWKGYELNLMDTPGHVDFAYEVSRSLAACEGALLVVDAAQGVEAQTLANVYQSIEHDHEILPVINKIDLPAADPEGVRQEIEEIIGLDASDAVLASAKTGLGIEEVLDAIVAKIPPPKGESAAPLKAMLVDSWYDPYLGVVILVRVINGALRKGQQIKFMQAGTTHLVDRVGCFRPKIEQLTELGPGEIGFITAQIKEVAETRVGDTITDARHPAPQALPGFKLVQPVVFVG
;
A
#
# COMPACT_ATOMS: atom_id res chain seq x y z
N MET A 1 -16.23 -2.28 -12.82
CA MET A 1 -15.52 -1.14 -12.20
C MET A 1 -14.19 -1.59 -11.58
N THR A 2 -14.15 -2.73 -10.86
CA THR A 2 -12.92 -3.32 -10.30
C THR A 2 -11.82 -3.61 -11.31
N GLU A 3 -12.15 -3.96 -12.56
CA GLU A 3 -11.18 -4.33 -13.61
C GLU A 3 -10.12 -3.25 -13.91
N ARG A 4 -10.41 -1.99 -13.59
CA ARG A 4 -9.50 -0.86 -13.81
C ARG A 4 -8.72 -0.45 -12.56
N ILE A 5 -8.93 -1.13 -11.44
CA ILE A 5 -8.21 -0.86 -10.19
C ILE A 5 -6.98 -1.76 -10.13
N ARG A 6 -5.86 -1.24 -9.62
CA ARG A 6 -4.66 -2.00 -9.26
C ARG A 6 -4.24 -1.57 -7.86
N ASN A 7 -4.27 -2.50 -6.90
CA ASN A 7 -3.72 -2.25 -5.56
C ASN A 7 -2.35 -2.90 -5.48
N PHE A 8 -1.34 -2.09 -5.19
CA PHE A 8 0.02 -2.57 -5.12
C PHE A 8 0.81 -1.87 -4.03
N SER A 9 1.83 -2.58 -3.56
CA SER A 9 2.79 -2.06 -2.59
C SER A 9 4.17 -1.93 -3.22
N ILE A 10 5.06 -1.16 -2.60
CA ILE A 10 6.48 -1.14 -2.99
C ILE A 10 7.28 -1.80 -1.88
N ILE A 11 7.97 -2.87 -2.23
CA ILE A 11 8.88 -3.61 -1.35
C ILE A 11 10.31 -3.40 -1.84
N ALA A 12 11.20 -3.03 -0.92
CA ALA A 12 12.60 -2.77 -1.22
C ALA A 12 13.46 -2.93 0.03
N HIS A 13 14.77 -3.11 -0.15
CA HIS A 13 15.71 -2.88 0.94
C HIS A 13 15.85 -1.38 1.23
N ILE A 14 16.43 -1.06 2.37
CA ILE A 14 16.78 0.31 2.76
C ILE A 14 17.68 0.91 1.67
N ASP A 15 17.47 2.18 1.38
CA ASP A 15 18.21 2.94 0.36
C ASP A 15 18.11 2.47 -1.09
N HIS A 16 17.34 1.42 -1.43
CA HIS A 16 17.10 1.02 -2.83
C HIS A 16 16.23 2.02 -3.62
N GLY A 17 15.76 3.09 -2.98
CA GLY A 17 15.05 4.20 -3.63
C GLY A 17 13.53 4.04 -3.72
N LYS A 18 12.95 3.29 -2.79
CA LYS A 18 11.49 3.09 -2.64
C LYS A 18 10.70 4.41 -2.60
N SER A 19 11.01 5.31 -1.66
CA SER A 19 10.30 6.58 -1.50
C SER A 19 10.50 7.49 -2.72
N THR A 20 11.71 7.54 -3.27
CA THR A 20 11.99 8.29 -4.49
C THR A 20 11.19 7.76 -5.69
N LEU A 21 11.04 6.44 -5.81
CA LEU A 21 10.24 5.82 -6.86
C LEU A 21 8.76 6.16 -6.67
N ALA A 22 8.24 6.06 -5.45
CA ALA A 22 6.87 6.45 -5.11
C ALA A 22 6.57 7.90 -5.52
N ASP A 23 7.44 8.84 -5.16
CA ASP A 23 7.32 10.25 -5.55
C ASP A 23 7.26 10.44 -7.07
N ARG A 24 8.10 9.71 -7.82
CA ARG A 24 8.10 9.78 -9.29
C ARG A 24 6.84 9.21 -9.91
N LEU A 25 6.29 8.13 -9.36
CA LEU A 25 5.00 7.58 -9.81
C LEU A 25 3.87 8.59 -9.58
N ILE A 26 3.86 9.28 -8.44
CA ILE A 26 2.89 10.35 -8.13
C ILE A 26 3.03 11.50 -9.14
N GLN A 27 4.26 11.92 -9.44
CA GLN A 27 4.52 13.01 -10.38
C GLN A 27 4.07 12.65 -11.80
N ALA A 28 4.45 11.46 -12.29
CA ALA A 28 4.13 11.01 -13.65
C ALA A 28 2.61 10.85 -13.88
N THR A 29 1.86 10.51 -12.83
CA THR A 29 0.39 10.38 -12.88
C THR A 29 -0.34 11.72 -12.67
N GLY A 30 0.39 12.83 -12.52
CA GLY A 30 -0.19 14.16 -12.32
C GLY A 30 -0.83 14.36 -10.95
N GLY A 31 -0.48 13.53 -9.95
CA GLY A 31 -1.03 13.61 -8.60
C GLY A 31 -0.64 14.89 -7.84
N LEU A 32 0.45 15.54 -8.25
CA LEU A 32 0.95 16.80 -7.70
C LEU A 32 1.56 17.66 -8.80
N THR A 33 1.45 18.99 -8.67
CA THR A 33 2.21 19.90 -9.52
C THR A 33 3.68 19.93 -9.13
N ASP A 34 4.59 20.30 -10.04
CA ASP A 34 6.03 20.43 -9.73
C ASP A 34 6.32 21.38 -8.54
N ARG A 35 5.39 22.29 -8.21
CA ARG A 35 5.47 23.19 -7.06
C ARG A 35 5.05 22.55 -5.74
N GLU A 36 4.22 21.51 -5.81
CA GLU A 36 3.75 20.74 -4.65
C GLU A 36 4.65 19.51 -4.40
N MET A 37 5.52 19.17 -5.35
CA MET A 37 6.56 18.17 -5.18
C MET A 37 7.65 18.68 -4.23
N THR A 38 7.60 18.22 -2.98
CA THR A 38 8.76 18.19 -2.08
C THR A 38 9.46 16.83 -2.18
N SER A 39 10.72 16.72 -1.76
CA SER A 39 11.34 15.39 -1.61
C SER A 39 10.58 14.58 -0.56
N GLN A 40 10.28 13.31 -0.85
CA GLN A 40 9.60 12.38 0.05
C GLN A 40 8.20 12.85 0.44
N VAL A 41 7.28 12.97 -0.54
CA VAL A 41 5.94 13.52 -0.31
C VAL A 41 5.09 12.63 0.59
N LEU A 42 5.38 11.33 0.60
CA LEU A 42 4.70 10.38 1.46
C LEU A 42 5.22 10.39 2.90
N ASP A 43 6.46 10.82 3.14
CA ASP A 43 7.03 10.88 4.48
C ASP A 43 6.46 12.11 5.21
N ASN A 44 5.39 11.88 5.97
CA ASN A 44 4.59 12.91 6.64
C ASN A 44 5.13 13.25 8.03
N MET A 45 5.86 12.33 8.68
CA MET A 45 6.44 12.60 10.00
C MET A 45 7.80 13.28 9.89
N ASP A 46 8.09 14.22 10.80
CA ASP A 46 9.38 14.93 10.81
C ASP A 46 10.55 13.95 10.99
N ILE A 47 10.37 12.91 11.80
CA ILE A 47 11.37 11.86 12.01
C ILE A 47 11.62 10.99 10.76
N GLU A 48 10.62 10.79 9.91
CA GLU A 48 10.77 10.05 8.65
C GLU A 48 11.67 10.85 7.70
N ARG A 49 11.42 12.16 7.57
CA ARG A 49 12.23 13.08 6.75
C ARG A 49 13.64 13.25 7.28
N GLU A 50 13.81 13.36 8.60
CA GLU A 50 15.13 13.51 9.23
C GLU A 50 16.01 12.28 9.02
N ARG A 51 15.42 11.09 9.02
CA ARG A 51 16.16 9.81 8.92
C ARG A 51 16.12 9.18 7.54
N GLY A 52 15.33 9.71 6.61
CA GLY A 52 15.15 9.17 5.26
C GLY A 52 14.53 7.77 5.25
N ILE A 53 13.70 7.44 6.26
CA ILE A 53 13.03 6.13 6.39
C ILE A 53 11.51 6.31 6.39
N THR A 54 10.80 5.36 5.81
CA THR A 54 9.34 5.27 5.98
C THR A 54 9.04 4.46 7.23
N ILE A 55 8.39 5.08 8.20
CA ILE A 55 7.96 4.45 9.46
C ILE A 55 6.53 3.97 9.33
N LYS A 56 5.68 4.76 8.67
CA LYS A 56 4.26 4.48 8.54
C LYS A 56 3.84 4.23 7.10
N ALA A 57 3.06 3.18 6.86
CA ALA A 57 2.49 2.96 5.54
C ALA A 57 1.56 4.10 5.09
N GLN A 58 1.80 4.62 3.89
CA GLN A 58 1.01 5.71 3.30
C GLN A 58 0.35 5.24 2.02
N THR A 59 -0.88 5.72 1.78
CA THR A 59 -1.68 5.26 0.65
C THR A 59 -1.98 6.42 -0.27
N VAL A 60 -1.82 6.21 -1.57
CA VAL A 60 -2.16 7.22 -2.57
C VAL A 60 -2.86 6.59 -3.77
N ARG A 61 -3.96 7.19 -4.20
CA ARG A 61 -4.71 6.82 -5.39
C ARG A 61 -4.24 7.69 -6.56
N LEU A 62 -3.70 7.03 -7.57
CA LEU A 62 -3.17 7.62 -8.79
C LEU A 62 -4.06 7.28 -9.99
N ASN A 63 -4.03 8.12 -11.02
CA ASN A 63 -4.71 7.85 -12.28
C ASN A 63 -3.67 7.65 -13.39
N TRP A 64 -3.74 6.53 -14.09
CA TRP A 64 -2.87 6.27 -15.23
C TRP A 64 -3.67 5.67 -16.39
N LYS A 65 -3.75 6.38 -17.51
CA LYS A 65 -4.43 5.92 -18.75
C LYS A 65 -5.85 5.35 -18.49
N GLY A 66 -6.59 5.91 -17.52
CA GLY A 66 -7.94 5.47 -17.17
C GLY A 66 -8.02 4.31 -16.17
N TYR A 67 -6.87 3.86 -15.62
CA TYR A 67 -6.76 2.93 -14.50
C TYR A 67 -6.58 3.70 -13.19
N GLU A 68 -7.14 3.17 -12.11
CA GLU A 68 -6.91 3.65 -10.75
C GLU A 68 -5.84 2.78 -10.08
N LEU A 69 -4.71 3.38 -9.75
CA LEU A 69 -3.59 2.69 -9.12
C LEU A 69 -3.53 3.12 -7.65
N ASN A 70 -3.83 2.22 -6.73
CA ASN A 70 -3.67 2.46 -5.30
C ASN A 70 -2.30 1.97 -4.87
N LEU A 71 -1.41 2.91 -4.59
CA LEU A 71 -0.07 2.69 -4.09
C LEU A 71 -0.09 2.66 -2.57
N MET A 72 0.40 1.57 -1.98
CA MET A 72 0.70 1.40 -0.56
C MET A 72 2.22 1.47 -0.37
N ASP A 73 2.75 2.59 0.13
CA ASP A 73 4.17 2.69 0.43
C ASP A 73 4.47 1.98 1.76
N THR A 74 5.32 0.94 1.75
CA THR A 74 5.55 0.09 2.93
C THR A 74 6.91 0.35 3.58
N PRO A 75 7.05 0.32 4.91
CA PRO A 75 8.35 0.43 5.56
C PRO A 75 9.37 -0.61 5.04
N GLY A 76 10.62 -0.20 4.81
CA GLY A 76 11.69 -1.12 4.37
C GLY A 76 12.43 -1.83 5.51
N HIS A 77 12.18 -1.43 6.76
CA HIS A 77 12.92 -1.92 7.93
C HIS A 77 12.20 -3.08 8.62
N VAL A 78 12.97 -4.08 9.07
CA VAL A 78 12.45 -5.31 9.69
C VAL A 78 11.62 -5.09 10.96
N ASP A 79 11.95 -4.05 11.73
CA ASP A 79 11.20 -3.67 12.95
C ASP A 79 9.74 -3.31 12.66
N PHE A 80 9.41 -2.97 11.41
CA PHE A 80 8.06 -2.63 10.97
C PHE A 80 7.42 -3.74 10.12
N ALA A 81 7.89 -4.98 10.24
CA ALA A 81 7.35 -6.13 9.50
C ALA A 81 5.82 -6.30 9.64
N TYR A 82 5.25 -5.89 10.77
CA TYR A 82 3.80 -5.88 10.96
C TYR A 82 3.09 -4.85 10.06
N GLU A 83 3.65 -3.67 9.87
CA GLU A 83 3.11 -2.69 8.93
C GLU A 83 3.18 -3.18 7.49
N VAL A 84 4.30 -3.82 7.14
CA VAL A 84 4.51 -4.40 5.82
C VAL A 84 3.46 -5.48 5.53
N SER A 85 3.29 -6.46 6.43
CA SER A 85 2.28 -7.52 6.25
C SER A 85 0.85 -6.97 6.15
N ARG A 86 0.50 -5.94 6.93
CA ARG A 86 -0.81 -5.27 6.84
C ARG A 86 -1.06 -4.64 5.48
N SER A 87 -0.06 -3.93 4.98
CA SER A 87 -0.13 -3.24 3.69
C SER A 87 -0.14 -4.21 2.53
N LEU A 88 0.64 -5.29 2.65
CA LEU A 88 0.65 -6.39 1.70
C LEU A 88 -0.73 -7.04 1.61
N ALA A 89 -1.35 -7.41 2.73
CA ALA A 89 -2.70 -7.99 2.71
C ALA A 89 -3.77 -7.06 2.12
N ALA A 90 -3.47 -5.77 1.94
CA ALA A 90 -4.32 -4.79 1.29
C ALA A 90 -4.04 -4.62 -0.23
N CYS A 91 -3.13 -5.40 -0.82
CA CYS A 91 -2.76 -5.33 -2.23
C CYS A 91 -3.11 -6.62 -3.00
N GLU A 92 -2.97 -6.57 -4.32
CA GLU A 92 -2.96 -7.72 -5.24
C GLU A 92 -1.54 -8.02 -5.77
N GLY A 93 -0.64 -7.03 -5.70
CA GLY A 93 0.72 -7.16 -6.18
C GLY A 93 1.72 -6.31 -5.39
N ALA A 94 3.00 -6.51 -5.69
CA ALA A 94 4.11 -5.78 -5.11
C ALA A 94 5.15 -5.41 -6.16
N LEU A 95 5.63 -4.17 -6.14
CA LEU A 95 6.81 -3.74 -6.88
C LEU A 95 8.05 -4.09 -6.06
N LEU A 96 8.85 -5.00 -6.59
CA LEU A 96 10.13 -5.38 -6.00
C LEU A 96 11.22 -4.45 -6.53
N VAL A 97 11.64 -3.49 -5.71
CA VAL A 97 12.65 -2.50 -6.10
C VAL A 97 14.04 -2.97 -5.65
N VAL A 98 14.90 -3.23 -6.64
CA VAL A 98 16.28 -3.68 -6.42
C VAL A 98 17.24 -2.63 -6.98
N ASP A 99 18.27 -2.27 -6.21
CA ASP A 99 19.30 -1.33 -6.67
C ASP A 99 20.21 -2.00 -7.69
N ALA A 100 20.34 -1.42 -8.88
CA ALA A 100 21.18 -1.92 -9.96
C ALA A 100 22.67 -2.03 -9.58
N ALA A 101 23.13 -1.31 -8.56
CA ALA A 101 24.53 -1.32 -8.12
C ALA A 101 24.78 -2.21 -6.89
N GLN A 102 23.76 -2.47 -6.07
CA GLN A 102 23.90 -3.26 -4.84
C GLN A 102 23.41 -4.70 -5.00
N GLY A 103 22.40 -4.92 -5.85
CA GLY A 103 21.80 -6.24 -6.05
C GLY A 103 20.84 -6.64 -4.92
N VAL A 104 20.64 -7.95 -4.77
CA VAL A 104 19.64 -8.51 -3.85
C VAL A 104 20.17 -8.60 -2.43
N GLU A 105 19.63 -7.75 -1.55
CA GLU A 105 19.97 -7.72 -0.12
C GLU A 105 19.08 -8.63 0.74
N ALA A 106 19.57 -9.05 1.90
CA ALA A 106 18.89 -10.03 2.78
C ALA A 106 17.49 -9.58 3.25
N GLN A 107 17.27 -8.29 3.48
CA GLN A 107 15.94 -7.78 3.88
C GLN A 107 14.94 -7.81 2.74
N THR A 108 15.41 -7.72 1.49
CA THR A 108 14.58 -7.87 0.29
C THR A 108 13.89 -9.24 0.30
N LEU A 109 14.63 -10.30 0.67
CA LEU A 109 14.10 -11.66 0.74
C LEU A 109 12.94 -11.79 1.73
N ALA A 110 13.06 -11.20 2.92
CA ALA A 110 12.00 -11.26 3.92
C ALA A 110 10.67 -10.66 3.41
N ASN A 111 10.73 -9.52 2.72
CA ASN A 111 9.56 -8.86 2.16
C ASN A 111 8.99 -9.60 0.94
N VAL A 112 9.87 -10.22 0.14
CA VAL A 112 9.43 -11.06 -0.98
C VAL A 112 8.73 -12.32 -0.46
N TYR A 113 9.27 -13.01 0.54
CA TYR A 113 8.60 -14.17 1.13
C TYR A 113 7.21 -13.82 1.68
N GLN A 114 7.06 -12.68 2.35
CA GLN A 114 5.73 -12.21 2.79
C GLN A 114 4.80 -11.96 1.60
N SER A 115 5.30 -11.40 0.49
CA SER A 115 4.48 -11.17 -0.71
C SER A 115 4.05 -12.48 -1.36
N ILE A 116 4.92 -13.49 -1.39
CA ILE A 116 4.61 -14.84 -1.88
C ILE A 116 3.57 -15.51 -0.97
N GLU A 117 3.69 -15.39 0.36
CA GLU A 117 2.69 -15.90 1.31
C GLU A 117 1.29 -15.28 1.12
N HIS A 118 1.22 -14.08 0.54
CA HIS A 118 -0.01 -13.39 0.21
C HIS A 118 -0.49 -13.61 -1.23
N ASP A 119 0.12 -14.54 -1.98
CA ASP A 119 -0.20 -14.85 -3.38
C ASP A 119 -0.15 -13.60 -4.30
N HIS A 120 0.79 -12.67 -4.02
CA HIS A 120 0.93 -11.46 -4.80
C HIS A 120 1.65 -11.68 -6.13
N GLU A 121 1.22 -10.93 -7.14
CA GLU A 121 2.02 -10.74 -8.34
C GLU A 121 3.20 -9.81 -8.02
N ILE A 122 4.44 -10.30 -8.18
CA ILE A 122 5.64 -9.52 -7.89
C ILE A 122 6.24 -9.01 -9.20
N LEU A 123 6.32 -7.69 -9.33
CA LEU A 123 6.91 -7.03 -10.49
C LEU A 123 8.31 -6.50 -10.14
N PRO A 124 9.39 -7.12 -10.66
CA PRO A 124 10.75 -6.63 -10.42
C PRO A 124 11.00 -5.31 -11.18
N VAL A 125 11.55 -4.35 -10.44
CA VAL A 125 11.99 -3.04 -10.93
C VAL A 125 13.44 -2.83 -10.50
N ILE A 126 14.33 -2.71 -11.47
CA ILE A 126 15.75 -2.49 -11.24
C ILE A 126 15.98 -0.97 -11.29
N ASN A 127 16.23 -0.40 -10.12
CA ASN A 127 16.33 1.05 -9.92
C ASN A 127 17.79 1.53 -9.93
N LYS A 128 18.00 2.84 -10.03
CA LYS A 128 19.31 3.52 -10.02
C LYS A 128 20.24 3.14 -11.18
N ILE A 129 19.66 2.84 -12.36
CA ILE A 129 20.43 2.58 -13.60
C ILE A 129 21.26 3.78 -14.08
N ASP A 130 21.08 4.96 -13.47
CA ASP A 130 21.90 6.15 -13.73
C ASP A 130 23.29 6.10 -13.08
N LEU A 131 23.52 5.17 -12.15
CA LEU A 131 24.81 5.06 -11.47
C LEU A 131 25.87 4.41 -12.37
N PRO A 132 27.12 4.90 -12.37
CA PRO A 132 28.21 4.29 -13.16
C PRO A 132 28.51 2.84 -12.78
N ALA A 133 28.17 2.44 -11.55
CA ALA A 133 28.36 1.09 -11.02
C ALA A 133 27.14 0.19 -11.22
N ALA A 134 26.10 0.65 -11.93
CA ALA A 134 24.91 -0.15 -12.19
C ALA A 134 25.23 -1.34 -13.10
N ASP A 135 24.82 -2.54 -12.68
CA ASP A 135 24.86 -3.77 -13.46
C ASP A 135 23.46 -4.42 -13.51
N PRO A 136 22.55 -3.89 -14.35
CA PRO A 136 21.18 -4.39 -14.40
C PRO A 136 21.08 -5.87 -14.81
N GLU A 137 22.00 -6.37 -15.62
CA GLU A 137 21.95 -7.75 -16.10
C GLU A 137 22.42 -8.73 -15.02
N GLY A 138 23.47 -8.38 -14.28
CA GLY A 138 23.85 -9.12 -13.07
C GLY A 138 22.72 -9.17 -12.04
N VAL A 139 22.07 -8.03 -11.79
CA VAL A 139 20.93 -7.97 -10.85
C VAL A 139 19.73 -8.80 -11.30
N ARG A 140 19.43 -8.89 -12.61
CA ARG A 140 18.40 -9.81 -13.12
C ARG A 140 18.72 -11.26 -12.77
N GLN A 141 19.97 -11.67 -12.99
CA GLN A 141 20.42 -13.02 -12.66
C GLN A 141 20.31 -13.28 -11.16
N GLU A 142 20.70 -12.31 -10.32
CA GLU A 142 20.53 -12.45 -8.87
C GLU A 142 19.07 -12.60 -8.45
N ILE A 143 18.14 -11.86 -9.04
CA ILE A 143 16.70 -12.00 -8.75
C ILE A 143 16.22 -13.41 -9.13
N GLU A 144 16.64 -13.92 -10.29
CA GLU A 144 16.27 -15.28 -10.75
C GLU A 144 16.89 -16.37 -9.88
N GLU A 145 18.17 -16.26 -9.51
CA GLU A 145 18.90 -17.30 -8.79
C GLU A 145 18.63 -17.30 -7.27
N ILE A 146 18.53 -16.13 -6.65
CA ILE A 146 18.40 -15.99 -5.19
C ILE A 146 16.93 -15.99 -4.79
N ILE A 147 16.10 -15.23 -5.50
CA ILE A 147 14.68 -15.05 -5.16
C ILE A 147 13.82 -16.11 -5.85
N GLY A 148 14.22 -16.57 -7.05
CA GLY A 148 13.44 -17.53 -7.83
C GLY A 148 12.29 -16.89 -8.60
N LEU A 149 12.40 -15.59 -8.91
CA LEU A 149 11.40 -14.85 -9.70
C LEU A 149 11.90 -14.64 -11.13
N ASP A 150 11.02 -14.76 -12.11
CA ASP A 150 11.32 -14.42 -13.51
C ASP A 150 11.56 -12.91 -13.63
N ALA A 151 12.82 -12.54 -13.92
CA ALA A 151 13.27 -11.16 -14.03
C ALA A 151 13.53 -10.75 -15.49
N SER A 152 13.18 -11.58 -16.46
CA SER A 152 13.39 -11.32 -17.89
C SER A 152 12.74 -10.00 -18.35
N ASP A 153 11.55 -9.73 -17.84
CA ASP A 153 10.77 -8.53 -18.09
C ASP A 153 10.96 -7.44 -17.01
N ALA A 154 12.01 -7.53 -16.18
CA ALA A 154 12.24 -6.54 -15.13
C ALA A 154 12.41 -5.15 -15.74
N VAL A 155 11.63 -4.19 -15.23
CA VAL A 155 11.64 -2.82 -15.74
C VAL A 155 12.87 -2.11 -15.21
N LEU A 156 13.65 -1.53 -16.12
CA LEU A 156 14.82 -0.73 -15.77
C LEU A 156 14.38 0.71 -15.54
N ALA A 157 14.64 1.24 -14.34
CA ALA A 157 14.23 2.57 -13.95
C ALA A 157 15.34 3.36 -13.24
N SER A 158 15.23 4.68 -13.30
CA SER A 158 15.98 5.60 -12.45
C SER A 158 15.00 6.57 -11.83
N ALA A 159 14.64 6.33 -10.56
CA ALA A 159 13.80 7.25 -9.79
C ALA A 159 14.41 8.65 -9.67
N LYS A 160 15.74 8.78 -9.79
CA LYS A 160 16.42 10.07 -9.76
C LYS A 160 16.19 10.87 -11.03
N THR A 161 16.36 10.25 -12.20
CA THR A 161 16.25 10.94 -13.50
C THR A 161 14.82 10.93 -14.07
N GLY A 162 13.97 10.02 -13.59
CA GLY A 162 12.63 9.79 -14.13
C GLY A 162 12.57 8.79 -15.29
N LEU A 163 13.71 8.21 -15.69
CA LEU A 163 13.76 7.18 -16.72
C LEU A 163 13.04 5.90 -16.25
N GLY A 164 12.23 5.27 -17.12
CA GLY A 164 11.58 3.99 -16.83
C GLY A 164 10.28 4.08 -16.01
N ILE A 165 9.87 5.29 -15.58
CA ILE A 165 8.72 5.45 -14.66
C ILE A 165 7.39 5.17 -15.36
N GLU A 166 7.23 5.62 -16.61
CA GLU A 166 6.03 5.32 -17.40
C GLU A 166 5.94 3.83 -17.72
N GLU A 167 7.07 3.20 -17.99
CA GLU A 167 7.19 1.76 -18.22
C GLU A 167 6.83 0.97 -16.97
N VAL A 168 7.22 1.43 -15.77
CA VAL A 168 6.77 0.85 -14.50
C VAL A 168 5.25 0.96 -14.36
N LEU A 169 4.66 2.13 -14.65
CA LEU A 169 3.20 2.33 -14.59
C LEU A 169 2.44 1.44 -15.58
N ASP A 170 2.96 1.30 -16.80
CA ASP A 170 2.39 0.41 -17.81
C ASP A 170 2.50 -1.06 -17.41
N ALA A 171 3.64 -1.47 -16.84
CA ALA A 171 3.84 -2.83 -16.34
C ALA A 171 2.92 -3.16 -15.15
N ILE A 172 2.66 -2.21 -14.25
CA ILE A 172 1.68 -2.35 -13.16
C ILE A 172 0.29 -2.67 -13.73
N VAL A 173 -0.15 -1.92 -14.74
CA VAL A 173 -1.46 -2.12 -15.36
C VAL A 173 -1.56 -3.49 -16.03
N ALA A 174 -0.47 -3.90 -16.70
CA ALA A 174 -0.41 -5.14 -17.48
C ALA A 174 -0.31 -6.41 -16.61
N LYS A 175 0.50 -6.38 -15.56
CA LYS A 175 0.86 -7.58 -14.78
C LYS A 175 0.06 -7.74 -13.50
N ILE A 176 -0.17 -6.66 -12.74
CA ILE A 176 -0.89 -6.77 -11.46
C ILE A 176 -2.37 -7.07 -11.75
N PRO A 177 -2.97 -8.08 -11.10
CA PRO A 177 -4.37 -8.40 -11.34
C PRO A 177 -5.31 -7.36 -10.72
N PRO A 178 -6.51 -7.15 -11.28
CA PRO A 178 -7.52 -6.33 -10.63
C PRO A 178 -8.03 -6.99 -9.34
N PRO A 179 -8.48 -6.18 -8.36
CA PRO A 179 -9.12 -6.71 -7.18
C PRO A 179 -10.40 -7.47 -7.50
N LYS A 180 -10.63 -8.54 -6.74
CA LYS A 180 -11.85 -9.35 -6.81
C LYS A 180 -12.83 -8.86 -5.74
N GLY A 181 -14.10 -8.70 -6.13
CA GLY A 181 -15.14 -8.30 -5.20
C GLY A 181 -16.49 -8.06 -5.86
N GLU A 182 -17.56 -8.27 -5.11
CA GLU A 182 -18.94 -8.12 -5.59
C GLU A 182 -19.64 -6.96 -4.87
N SER A 183 -20.18 -6.01 -5.63
CA SER A 183 -20.86 -4.83 -5.07
C SER A 183 -22.19 -5.15 -4.40
N ALA A 184 -22.84 -6.25 -4.81
CA ALA A 184 -24.13 -6.68 -4.27
C ALA A 184 -24.00 -7.56 -3.01
N ALA A 185 -22.79 -8.05 -2.72
CA ALA A 185 -22.54 -8.86 -1.53
C ALA A 185 -22.57 -8.00 -0.26
N PRO A 186 -22.78 -8.60 0.93
CA PRO A 186 -22.66 -7.88 2.20
C PRO A 186 -21.31 -7.18 2.33
N LEU A 187 -21.34 -5.96 2.91
CA LEU A 187 -20.13 -5.17 3.12
C LEU A 187 -19.09 -5.99 3.89
N LYS A 188 -17.91 -6.12 3.29
CA LYS A 188 -16.75 -6.70 3.94
C LYS A 188 -15.56 -5.80 3.63
N ALA A 189 -15.17 -4.98 4.59
CA ALA A 189 -14.01 -4.12 4.49
C ALA A 189 -12.98 -4.51 5.54
N MET A 190 -11.71 -4.52 5.15
CA MET A 190 -10.57 -4.77 6.01
C MET A 190 -10.11 -3.47 6.64
N LEU A 191 -9.92 -3.46 7.96
CA LEU A 191 -9.23 -2.37 8.65
C LEU A 191 -7.72 -2.53 8.43
N VAL A 192 -7.15 -1.70 7.56
CA VAL A 192 -5.72 -1.77 7.19
C VAL A 192 -4.87 -1.02 8.20
N ASP A 193 -5.28 0.19 8.58
CA ASP A 193 -4.61 0.99 9.60
C ASP A 193 -5.56 2.02 10.24
N SER A 194 -5.16 2.58 11.39
CA SER A 194 -5.94 3.60 12.10
C SER A 194 -5.02 4.58 12.82
N TRP A 195 -5.36 5.87 12.78
CA TRP A 195 -4.64 6.90 13.52
C TRP A 195 -5.54 8.04 13.96
N TYR A 196 -5.02 8.87 14.86
CA TYR A 196 -5.68 10.09 15.28
C TYR A 196 -5.24 11.27 14.41
N ASP A 197 -6.21 11.98 13.86
CA ASP A 197 -6.04 13.26 13.18
C ASP A 197 -6.67 14.37 14.04
N PRO A 198 -5.98 15.50 14.29
CA PRO A 198 -6.50 16.59 15.12
C PRO A 198 -7.82 17.21 14.66
N TYR A 199 -8.12 17.15 13.35
CA TYR A 199 -9.31 17.77 12.75
C TYR A 199 -10.39 16.75 12.43
N LEU A 200 -10.00 15.53 12.05
CA LEU A 200 -10.92 14.47 11.63
C LEU A 200 -11.23 13.44 12.73
N GLY A 201 -10.48 13.46 13.85
CA GLY A 201 -10.57 12.46 14.91
C GLY A 201 -9.90 11.15 14.49
N VAL A 202 -10.43 10.01 14.92
CA VAL A 202 -9.90 8.70 14.52
C VAL A 202 -10.23 8.44 13.04
N VAL A 203 -9.19 8.43 12.21
CA VAL A 203 -9.22 8.07 10.80
C VAL A 203 -8.86 6.60 10.66
N ILE A 204 -9.66 5.89 9.88
CA ILE A 204 -9.48 4.45 9.63
C ILE A 204 -9.26 4.25 8.15
N LEU A 205 -8.11 3.72 7.79
CA LEU A 205 -7.81 3.26 6.44
C LEU A 205 -8.42 1.87 6.23
N VAL A 206 -9.21 1.76 5.18
CA VAL A 206 -10.00 0.56 4.86
C VAL A 206 -9.78 0.13 3.43
N ARG A 207 -9.76 -1.19 3.22
CA ARG A 207 -9.88 -1.83 1.90
C ARG A 207 -11.21 -2.52 1.80
N VAL A 208 -12.04 -2.15 0.83
CA VAL A 208 -13.33 -2.81 0.61
C VAL A 208 -13.11 -4.06 -0.23
N ILE A 209 -13.41 -5.23 0.33
CA ILE A 209 -13.34 -6.50 -0.40
C ILE A 209 -14.66 -6.79 -1.10
N ASN A 210 -15.78 -6.60 -0.40
CA ASN A 210 -17.13 -6.81 -0.93
C ASN A 210 -18.10 -5.73 -0.45
N GLY A 211 -19.18 -5.56 -1.20
CA GLY A 211 -20.21 -4.58 -0.92
C GLY A 211 -19.76 -3.15 -1.18
N ALA A 212 -20.44 -2.20 -0.55
CA ALA A 212 -20.09 -0.78 -0.64
C ALA A 212 -20.18 -0.14 0.74
N LEU A 213 -19.25 0.79 1.00
CA LEU A 213 -19.14 1.55 2.23
C LEU A 213 -19.55 3.00 1.95
N ARG A 214 -20.61 3.47 2.62
CA ARG A 214 -21.24 4.77 2.33
C ARG A 214 -21.27 5.68 3.53
N LYS A 215 -21.24 6.99 3.28
CA LYS A 215 -21.52 7.99 4.31
C LYS A 215 -22.92 7.77 4.89
N GLY A 216 -23.05 7.83 6.22
CA GLY A 216 -24.29 7.62 6.95
C GLY A 216 -24.68 6.15 7.15
N GLN A 217 -23.85 5.20 6.69
CA GLN A 217 -24.07 3.78 6.94
C GLN A 217 -23.71 3.43 8.39
N GLN A 218 -24.49 2.54 9.01
CA GLN A 218 -24.12 1.94 10.29
C GLN A 218 -23.24 0.73 10.03
N ILE A 219 -22.02 0.79 10.54
CA ILE A 219 -21.03 -0.26 10.39
C ILE A 219 -20.76 -0.95 11.73
N LYS A 220 -20.45 -2.24 11.66
CA LYS A 220 -20.08 -3.07 12.79
C LYS A 220 -18.67 -3.59 12.60
N PHE A 221 -17.86 -3.46 13.65
CA PHE A 221 -16.56 -4.09 13.78
C PHE A 221 -16.76 -5.51 14.30
N MET A 222 -16.40 -6.52 13.51
CA MET A 222 -16.78 -7.91 13.81
C MET A 222 -16.05 -8.48 15.02
N GLN A 223 -14.76 -8.17 15.19
CA GLN A 223 -13.96 -8.65 16.33
C GLN A 223 -14.17 -7.78 17.57
N ALA A 224 -14.26 -6.45 17.42
CA ALA A 224 -14.53 -5.55 18.54
C ALA A 224 -15.99 -5.62 19.04
N GLY A 225 -16.93 -6.00 18.16
CA GLY A 225 -18.36 -6.07 18.47
C GLY A 225 -19.06 -4.71 18.56
N THR A 226 -18.35 -3.61 18.30
CA THR A 226 -18.88 -2.24 18.37
C THR A 226 -19.57 -1.84 17.07
N THR A 227 -20.52 -0.90 17.17
CA THR A 227 -21.27 -0.37 16.02
C THR A 227 -21.13 1.15 15.99
N HIS A 228 -20.81 1.69 14.82
CA HIS A 228 -20.55 3.11 14.62
C HIS A 228 -21.24 3.62 13.36
N LEU A 229 -21.46 4.93 13.29
CA LEU A 229 -22.03 5.61 12.13
C LEU A 229 -20.91 6.23 11.31
N VAL A 230 -20.82 5.90 10.02
CA VAL A 230 -19.84 6.48 9.11
C VAL A 230 -20.17 7.96 8.88
N ASP A 231 -19.30 8.86 9.32
CA ASP A 231 -19.42 10.31 9.14
C ASP A 231 -18.85 10.76 7.79
N ARG A 232 -17.68 10.23 7.43
CA ARG A 232 -17.00 10.55 6.16
C ARG A 232 -16.45 9.30 5.53
N VAL A 233 -16.40 9.35 4.20
CA VAL A 233 -15.74 8.39 3.32
C VAL A 233 -14.87 9.20 2.37
N GLY A 234 -13.68 8.72 2.07
CA GLY A 234 -12.78 9.41 1.15
C GLY A 234 -11.62 8.55 0.70
N CYS A 235 -10.77 9.11 -0.14
CA CYS A 235 -9.50 8.53 -0.53
C CYS A 235 -8.40 9.59 -0.48
N PHE A 236 -7.15 9.14 -0.61
CA PHE A 236 -6.00 10.02 -0.64
C PHE A 236 -5.55 10.18 -2.10
N ARG A 237 -5.82 11.34 -2.71
CA ARG A 237 -5.27 11.75 -4.00
C ARG A 237 -4.25 12.85 -3.79
N PRO A 238 -3.01 12.46 -3.51
CA PRO A 238 -2.13 12.95 -2.41
C PRO A 238 -2.73 13.74 -1.24
N LYS A 239 -3.69 14.62 -1.50
CA LYS A 239 -4.56 15.28 -0.52
C LYS A 239 -5.80 14.45 -0.24
N ILE A 240 -6.50 14.79 0.84
CA ILE A 240 -7.77 14.17 1.18
C ILE A 240 -8.85 14.58 0.17
N GLU A 241 -9.43 13.60 -0.52
CA GLU A 241 -10.59 13.76 -1.38
C GLU A 241 -11.79 13.04 -0.73
N GLN A 242 -12.89 13.77 -0.51
CA GLN A 242 -14.11 13.15 0.01
C GLN A 242 -14.89 12.46 -1.10
N LEU A 243 -15.29 11.22 -0.83
CA LEU A 243 -16.07 10.39 -1.72
C LEU A 243 -17.46 10.14 -1.14
N THR A 244 -18.42 9.81 -2.00
CA THR A 244 -19.77 9.42 -1.57
C THR A 244 -19.82 7.99 -1.07
N GLU A 245 -19.02 7.12 -1.69
CA GLU A 245 -18.93 5.70 -1.36
C GLU A 245 -17.55 5.15 -1.72
N LEU A 246 -17.18 4.04 -1.08
CA LEU A 246 -16.11 3.15 -1.50
C LEU A 246 -16.72 1.81 -1.93
N GLY A 247 -16.43 1.39 -3.16
CA GLY A 247 -16.87 0.13 -3.75
C GLY A 247 -15.83 -0.99 -3.60
N PRO A 248 -16.14 -2.21 -4.09
CA PRO A 248 -15.23 -3.33 -4.00
C PRO A 248 -13.89 -3.04 -4.68
N GLY A 249 -12.80 -3.50 -4.07
CA GLY A 249 -11.43 -3.30 -4.54
C GLY A 249 -10.84 -1.93 -4.23
N GLU A 250 -11.63 -0.96 -3.78
CA GLU A 250 -11.13 0.37 -3.46
C GLU A 250 -10.48 0.44 -2.07
N ILE A 251 -9.40 1.21 -2.00
CA ILE A 251 -8.74 1.63 -0.77
C ILE A 251 -9.08 3.09 -0.51
N GLY A 252 -9.41 3.39 0.74
CA GLY A 252 -9.74 4.73 1.18
C GLY A 252 -9.80 4.82 2.69
N PHE A 253 -10.32 5.93 3.21
CA PHE A 253 -10.48 6.13 4.64
C PHE A 253 -11.93 6.41 5.00
N ILE A 254 -12.24 6.13 6.26
CA ILE A 254 -13.48 6.54 6.91
C ILE A 254 -13.22 7.21 8.26
N THR A 255 -14.19 8.01 8.68
CA THR A 255 -14.32 8.44 10.07
C THR A 255 -15.68 7.99 10.59
N ALA A 256 -15.72 7.53 11.85
CA ALA A 256 -16.95 6.95 12.41
C ALA A 256 -17.24 7.42 13.85
N GLN A 257 -16.84 8.65 14.18
CA GLN A 257 -17.00 9.26 15.52
C GLN A 257 -16.42 8.40 16.66
N ILE A 258 -15.39 7.62 16.36
CA ILE A 258 -14.65 6.83 17.34
C ILE A 258 -13.76 7.78 18.14
N LYS A 259 -13.76 7.63 19.47
CA LYS A 259 -13.04 8.54 20.37
C LYS A 259 -11.59 8.12 20.53
N GLU A 260 -11.35 6.81 20.66
CA GLU A 260 -10.02 6.28 20.91
C GLU A 260 -9.59 5.29 19.81
N VAL A 261 -8.34 5.40 19.35
CA VAL A 261 -7.75 4.46 18.39
C VAL A 261 -7.70 3.03 18.97
N ALA A 262 -7.70 2.88 20.30
CA ALA A 262 -7.78 1.58 20.96
C ALA A 262 -9.10 0.82 20.71
N GLU A 263 -10.18 1.53 20.33
CA GLU A 263 -11.45 0.93 19.93
C GLU A 263 -11.38 0.32 18.53
N THR A 264 -10.38 0.67 17.73
CA THR A 264 -10.13 0.10 16.41
C THR A 264 -9.02 -0.93 16.47
N ARG A 265 -9.38 -2.20 16.27
CA ARG A 265 -8.39 -3.28 16.15
C ARG A 265 -7.98 -3.42 14.69
N VAL A 266 -6.70 -3.18 14.41
CA VAL A 266 -6.20 -3.37 13.05
C VAL A 266 -6.30 -4.84 12.65
N GLY A 267 -6.79 -5.11 11.43
CA GLY A 267 -7.14 -6.45 10.97
C GLY A 267 -8.56 -6.89 11.32
N ASP A 268 -9.35 -6.02 11.96
CA ASP A 268 -10.78 -6.27 12.10
C ASP A 268 -11.49 -6.17 10.74
N THR A 269 -12.63 -6.85 10.66
CA THR A 269 -13.55 -6.78 9.53
C THR A 269 -14.67 -5.83 9.86
N ILE A 270 -14.85 -4.83 9.01
CA ILE A 270 -15.94 -3.88 9.05
C ILE A 270 -17.04 -4.38 8.12
N THR A 271 -18.25 -4.50 8.65
CA THR A 271 -19.45 -4.94 7.92
C THR A 271 -20.62 -4.00 8.14
N ASP A 272 -21.67 -4.09 7.32
CA ASP A 272 -22.94 -3.41 7.57
C ASP A 272 -23.62 -3.97 8.83
N ALA A 273 -24.15 -3.11 9.69
CA ALA A 273 -24.78 -3.53 10.94
C ALA A 273 -26.18 -4.16 10.74
N ARG A 274 -26.90 -3.78 9.68
CA ARG A 274 -28.23 -4.28 9.34
C ARG A 274 -28.14 -5.60 8.56
N HIS A 275 -27.14 -5.72 7.69
CA HIS A 275 -26.87 -6.92 6.91
C HIS A 275 -25.41 -7.36 7.09
N PRO A 276 -25.08 -7.97 8.24
CA PRO A 276 -23.71 -8.36 8.54
C PRO A 276 -23.21 -9.47 7.61
N ALA A 277 -21.93 -9.40 7.25
CA ALA A 277 -21.24 -10.45 6.54
C ALA A 277 -21.23 -11.74 7.40
N PRO A 278 -21.41 -12.92 6.79
CA PRO A 278 -21.54 -14.18 7.53
C PRO A 278 -20.24 -14.59 8.23
N GLN A 279 -19.09 -14.19 7.70
CA GLN A 279 -17.76 -14.54 8.22
C GLN A 279 -16.81 -13.35 8.10
N ALA A 280 -16.02 -13.14 9.14
CA ALA A 280 -14.93 -12.16 9.15
C ALA A 280 -13.83 -12.56 8.16
N LEU A 281 -13.03 -11.58 7.73
CA LEU A 281 -11.79 -11.84 7.02
C LEU A 281 -10.79 -12.53 7.97
N PRO A 282 -9.84 -13.32 7.42
CA PRO A 282 -8.68 -13.74 8.19
C PRO A 282 -7.97 -12.49 8.69
N GLY A 283 -7.97 -12.29 10.02
CA GLY A 283 -7.35 -11.14 10.66
C GLY A 283 -5.83 -11.22 10.64
N PHE A 284 -5.17 -10.16 11.10
CA PHE A 284 -3.71 -10.16 11.24
C PHE A 284 -3.25 -10.96 12.45
N LYS A 285 -2.08 -11.61 12.33
CA LYS A 285 -1.39 -12.21 13.48
C LYS A 285 -0.93 -11.09 14.41
N LEU A 286 -1.24 -11.21 15.70
CA LEU A 286 -0.75 -10.26 16.69
C LEU A 286 0.78 -10.26 16.73
N VAL A 287 1.38 -9.07 16.72
CA VAL A 287 2.83 -8.92 16.91
C VAL A 287 3.19 -9.35 18.31
N GLN A 288 4.12 -10.30 18.41
CA GLN A 288 4.73 -10.63 19.69
C GLN A 288 5.96 -9.72 19.88
N PRO A 289 6.01 -8.89 20.93
CA PRO A 289 7.20 -8.09 21.22
C PRO A 289 8.40 -9.02 21.45
N VAL A 290 9.46 -8.82 20.68
CA VAL A 290 10.71 -9.61 20.79
C VAL A 290 11.80 -8.90 21.60
N VAL A 291 11.69 -7.58 21.79
CA VAL A 291 12.63 -6.77 22.56
C VAL A 291 11.85 -5.97 23.61
N PHE A 292 12.32 -6.00 24.86
CA PHE A 292 11.74 -5.29 25.99
C PHE A 292 12.78 -4.34 26.58
N VAL A 293 12.39 -3.10 26.88
CA VAL A 293 13.24 -2.11 27.56
C VAL A 293 12.49 -1.66 28.83
N GLY A 294 13.20 -1.63 29.96
CA GLY A 294 12.66 -1.31 31.28
C GLY A 294 12.84 0.15 31.68
#